data_AF-A0A6J4NM34-F1
#
_entry.id   AF-A0A6J4NM34-F1
#
_cell.length_a   1.000
_cell.length_b   1.000
_cell.length_c   1.000
_cell.angle_alpha   90.00
_cell.angle_beta   90.00
_cell.angle_gamma   90.00
#
_symmetry.space_group_name_H-M   'P 1'
#
loop_
_entity.id
_entity.type
_entity.pdbx_description
1 polymer ?
#
loop_
_entity_poly.entity_id
_entity_poly.type
_entity_poly.pdbx_seq_one_letter_code
_entity_poly.pdbx_strand_id
1 'polypeptide(L)'
;MDENKARRVVDTLRERGTDAHLARVGVYQFGVSIRLPDGREATWDSDGTAALEAQVMRNGMLVGFVPSIEGSEEFTEEQVVDAILRTDYDKPIARQRATAPPPEPALPRKGGLFRRFMDGFRYH
;
A
#
# COMPACT_ATOMS: atom_id res chain seq x y z
N MET A 1 -5.04 -4.89 -12.33
CA MET A 1 -5.66 -3.73 -12.95
C MET A 1 -4.72 -3.31 -14.04
N ASP A 2 -5.22 -3.17 -15.26
CA ASP A 2 -4.44 -2.64 -16.37
C ASP A 2 -4.38 -1.11 -16.32
N GLU A 3 -3.40 -0.53 -17.01
CA GLU A 3 -3.16 0.91 -17.01
C GLU A 3 -4.37 1.72 -17.50
N ASN A 4 -5.08 1.24 -18.51
CA ASN A 4 -6.20 1.97 -19.09
C ASN A 4 -7.40 1.99 -18.14
N LYS A 5 -7.70 0.86 -17.50
CA LYS A 5 -8.70 0.78 -16.43
C LYS A 5 -8.34 1.70 -15.27
N ALA A 6 -7.09 1.67 -14.80
CA ALA A 6 -6.64 2.54 -13.71
C ALA A 6 -6.77 4.03 -14.05
N ARG A 7 -6.43 4.44 -15.28
CA ARG A 7 -6.61 5.82 -15.76
C ARG A 7 -8.08 6.25 -15.74
N ARG A 8 -8.98 5.44 -16.28
CA ARG A 8 -10.42 5.75 -16.30
C ARG A 8 -11.00 5.88 -14.88
N VAL A 9 -10.62 4.97 -13.98
CA VAL A 9 -11.04 5.05 -12.56
C VAL A 9 -10.51 6.33 -11.91
N VAL A 10 -9.25 6.70 -12.13
CA VAL A 10 -8.68 7.97 -11.64
C VAL A 10 -9.49 9.16 -12.15
N ASP A 11 -9.77 9.21 -13.45
CA ASP A 11 -10.51 10.32 -14.05
C ASP A 11 -11.92 10.45 -13.42
N THR A 12 -12.65 9.34 -13.30
CA THR A 12 -13.98 9.34 -12.66
C THR A 12 -13.94 9.73 -11.17
N LEU A 13 -12.91 9.34 -10.42
CA LEU A 13 -12.74 9.74 -9.02
C LEU A 13 -12.45 11.24 -8.90
N ARG A 14 -11.63 11.78 -9.80
CA ARG A 14 -11.30 13.22 -9.83
C ARG A 14 -12.50 14.08 -10.20
N GLU A 15 -13.33 13.63 -11.14
CA GLU A 15 -14.61 14.27 -11.47
C GLU A 15 -15.55 14.35 -10.26
N ARG A 16 -15.43 13.42 -9.32
CA ARG A 16 -16.19 13.37 -8.06
C ARG A 16 -15.50 14.05 -6.88
N GLY A 17 -14.40 14.78 -7.11
CA GLY A 17 -13.70 15.57 -6.10
C GLY A 17 -12.72 14.78 -5.22
N THR A 18 -12.38 13.54 -5.57
CA THR A 18 -11.34 12.76 -4.88
C THR A 18 -9.95 13.09 -5.45
N ASP A 19 -8.95 13.34 -4.60
CA ASP A 19 -7.57 13.58 -5.05
C ASP A 19 -6.88 12.26 -5.44
N ALA A 20 -7.29 11.73 -6.59
CA ALA A 20 -6.81 10.48 -7.15
C ALA A 20 -5.69 10.70 -8.18
N HIS A 21 -4.75 9.75 -8.24
CA HIS A 21 -3.62 9.71 -9.15
C HIS A 21 -3.38 8.29 -9.65
N LEU A 22 -2.79 8.16 -10.84
CA LEU A 22 -2.32 6.86 -11.31
C LEU A 22 -1.12 6.40 -10.47
N ALA A 23 -1.26 5.26 -9.80
CA ALA A 23 -0.16 4.63 -9.08
C ALA A 23 0.64 3.72 -10.03
N ARG A 24 1.96 3.85 -10.02
CA ARG A 24 2.88 2.91 -10.70
C ARG A 24 3.61 2.11 -9.63
N VAL A 25 3.04 0.98 -9.28
CA VAL A 25 3.51 0.13 -8.17
C VAL A 25 4.69 -0.75 -8.60
N GLY A 26 4.84 -0.96 -9.91
CA GLY A 26 5.96 -1.65 -10.55
C GLY A 26 6.02 -1.38 -12.05
N VAL A 27 6.93 -2.04 -12.78
CA VAL A 27 7.14 -1.82 -14.23
C VAL A 27 5.88 -2.12 -15.06
N TYR A 28 5.04 -3.05 -14.61
CA TYR A 28 3.77 -3.44 -15.26
C TYR A 28 2.60 -3.54 -14.27
N GLN A 29 2.72 -2.89 -13.11
CA GLN A 29 1.69 -2.91 -12.06
C GLN A 29 1.16 -1.48 -11.89
N PHE A 30 -0.13 -1.32 -12.14
CA PHE A 30 -0.82 -0.04 -12.15
C PHE A 30 -1.98 -0.09 -11.17
N GLY A 31 -2.16 1.01 -10.45
CA GLY A 31 -3.24 1.15 -9.48
C GLY A 31 -3.75 2.58 -9.40
N VAL A 32 -4.53 2.84 -8.36
CA VAL A 32 -5.12 4.15 -8.06
C VAL A 32 -4.62 4.60 -6.70
N SER A 33 -3.88 5.70 -6.67
CA SER A 33 -3.46 6.34 -5.42
C SER A 33 -4.41 7.47 -5.05
N ILE A 34 -4.79 7.57 -3.79
CA ILE A 34 -5.67 8.61 -3.25
C ILE A 34 -4.95 9.32 -2.12
N ARG A 35 -4.79 10.63 -2.26
CA ARG A 35 -4.25 11.47 -1.19
C ARG A 35 -5.33 11.84 -0.21
N LEU A 36 -5.12 11.47 1.04
CA LEU A 36 -6.03 11.77 2.13
C LEU A 36 -5.66 13.11 2.79
N PRO A 37 -6.62 13.87 3.34
CA PRO A 37 -6.38 15.22 3.87
C PRO A 37 -5.34 15.30 5.00
N ASP A 38 -5.11 14.20 5.72
CA ASP A 38 -4.17 14.14 6.85
C ASP A 38 -2.74 13.72 6.45
N GLY A 39 -2.47 13.67 5.14
CA GLY A 39 -1.18 13.33 4.55
C GLY A 39 -0.93 11.82 4.43
N ARG A 40 -1.96 10.99 4.64
CA ARG A 40 -1.93 9.58 4.26
C ARG A 40 -2.15 9.42 2.75
N GLU A 41 -1.69 8.31 2.21
CA GLU A 41 -1.91 7.92 0.82
C GLU A 41 -2.48 6.51 0.77
N ALA A 42 -3.66 6.34 0.18
CA ALA A 42 -4.27 5.04 -0.04
C ALA A 42 -3.99 4.58 -1.47
N THR A 43 -3.16 3.55 -1.63
CA THR A 43 -2.90 2.92 -2.93
C THR A 43 -3.80 1.70 -3.08
N TRP A 44 -4.73 1.78 -4.02
CA TRP A 44 -5.53 0.68 -4.50
C TRP A 44 -4.82 0.01 -5.65
N ASP A 45 -4.64 -1.30 -5.54
CA ASP A 45 -4.07 -2.11 -6.60
C ASP A 45 -4.99 -3.32 -6.80
N SER A 46 -5.01 -3.81 -8.03
CA SER A 46 -5.32 -5.20 -8.28
C SER A 46 -4.12 -5.68 -9.08
N ASP A 47 -3.42 -6.69 -8.63
CA ASP A 47 -2.26 -7.22 -9.37
C ASP A 47 -2.68 -8.01 -10.65
N GLY A 48 -3.91 -7.80 -11.13
CA GLY A 48 -4.46 -8.41 -12.34
C GLY A 48 -5.03 -9.80 -12.11
N THR A 49 -4.85 -10.38 -10.91
CA THR A 49 -5.33 -11.72 -10.56
C THR A 49 -5.98 -11.79 -9.18
N ALA A 50 -5.74 -10.82 -8.30
CA ALA A 50 -6.32 -10.75 -6.96
C ALA A 50 -7.47 -9.74 -6.88
N ALA A 51 -8.34 -10.00 -5.92
CA ALA A 51 -9.38 -9.09 -5.46
C ALA A 51 -8.81 -7.70 -5.14
N LEU A 52 -9.62 -6.68 -5.42
CA LEU A 52 -9.38 -5.27 -5.11
C LEU A 52 -9.08 -5.09 -3.61
N GLU A 53 -7.92 -4.49 -3.34
CA GLU A 53 -7.45 -4.17 -1.99
C GLU A 53 -6.74 -2.82 -1.98
N ALA A 54 -6.46 -2.28 -0.78
CA ALA A 54 -5.77 -1.01 -0.64
C ALA A 54 -4.78 -1.03 0.51
N GLN A 55 -3.65 -0.36 0.33
CA GLN A 55 -2.69 -0.07 1.40
C GLN A 55 -2.70 1.42 1.71
N VAL A 56 -2.75 1.78 2.98
CA VAL A 56 -2.73 3.16 3.44
C VAL A 56 -1.37 3.46 4.07
N MET A 57 -0.62 4.34 3.44
CA MET A 57 0.74 4.71 3.81
C MET A 57 0.76 6.10 4.44
N ARG A 58 1.69 6.33 5.36
CA ARG A 58 2.05 7.67 5.86
C ARG A 58 3.55 7.75 6.04
N ASN A 59 4.20 8.71 5.36
CA ASN A 59 5.65 8.89 5.44
C ASN A 59 6.45 7.59 5.17
N GLY A 60 6.00 6.79 4.21
CA GLY A 60 6.61 5.50 3.86
C GLY A 60 6.36 4.35 4.84
N MET A 61 5.53 4.54 5.87
CA MET A 61 5.11 3.48 6.78
C MET A 61 3.66 3.07 6.52
N LEU A 62 3.37 1.76 6.53
CA LEU A 62 2.00 1.23 6.46
C LEU A 62 1.25 1.58 7.75
N VAL A 63 0.12 2.29 7.63
CA VAL A 63 -0.71 2.73 8.76
C VAL A 63 -2.14 2.19 8.71
N GLY A 64 -2.52 1.52 7.63
CA GLY A 64 -3.81 0.87 7.48
C GLY A 64 -3.89 0.09 6.16
N PHE A 65 -4.92 -0.73 6.00
CA PHE A 65 -5.21 -1.39 4.73
C PHE A 65 -6.69 -1.76 4.63
N VAL A 66 -7.18 -1.80 3.39
CA VAL A 66 -8.47 -2.39 3.06
C VAL A 66 -8.19 -3.83 2.62
N PRO A 67 -8.75 -4.85 3.30
CA PRO A 67 -8.57 -6.24 2.87
C PRO A 67 -9.20 -6.45 1.50
N SER A 68 -8.68 -7.45 0.77
CA SER A 68 -9.27 -7.94 -0.47
C SER A 68 -10.79 -8.07 -0.39
N ILE A 69 -11.50 -7.40 -1.29
CA ILE A 69 -12.96 -7.44 -1.38
C ILE A 69 -13.35 -8.72 -2.13
N GLU A 70 -14.07 -9.64 -1.50
CA GLU A 70 -14.50 -10.88 -2.13
C GLU A 70 -15.36 -10.62 -3.38
N GLY A 71 -15.04 -11.28 -4.50
CA GLY A 71 -15.75 -11.14 -5.77
C GLY A 71 -15.37 -9.88 -6.57
N SER A 72 -14.38 -9.11 -6.11
CA SER A 72 -13.95 -7.89 -6.79
C SER A 72 -13.01 -8.11 -7.96
N GLU A 73 -12.62 -9.36 -8.23
CA GLU A 73 -11.89 -9.76 -9.43
C GLU A 73 -12.66 -9.37 -10.70
N GLU A 74 -14.00 -9.48 -10.64
CA GLU A 74 -14.91 -9.23 -11.75
C GLU A 74 -15.56 -7.83 -11.70
N PHE A 75 -15.08 -6.94 -10.82
CA PHE A 75 -15.66 -5.60 -10.71
C PHE A 75 -15.49 -4.79 -12.00
N THR A 76 -16.58 -4.18 -12.43
CA THR A 76 -16.58 -3.12 -13.44
C THR A 76 -15.85 -1.88 -12.91
N GLU A 77 -15.49 -0.96 -13.81
CA GLU A 77 -14.88 0.32 -13.44
C GLU A 77 -15.76 1.11 -12.46
N GLU A 78 -17.07 1.11 -12.69
CA GLU A 78 -18.04 1.79 -11.82
C GLU A 78 -18.10 1.16 -10.43
N GLN A 79 -18.00 -0.17 -10.33
CA GLN A 79 -17.95 -0.88 -9.05
C GLN A 79 -16.65 -0.62 -8.30
N VAL A 80 -15.52 -0.52 -9.00
CA VAL A 80 -14.24 -0.11 -8.40
C VAL A 80 -14.34 1.31 -7.85
N VAL A 81 -14.89 2.25 -8.62
CA VAL A 81 -15.12 3.64 -8.17
C VAL A 81 -16.04 3.67 -6.94
N ASP A 82 -17.15 2.93 -6.95
CA ASP A 82 -18.08 2.86 -5.80
C ASP A 82 -17.39 2.30 -4.55
N ALA A 83 -16.62 1.21 -4.69
CA ALA A 83 -15.88 0.61 -3.57
C ALA A 83 -14.87 1.59 -2.96
N ILE A 84 -14.12 2.29 -3.82
CA ILE A 84 -13.14 3.30 -3.41
C ILE A 84 -13.80 4.45 -2.64
N LEU A 85 -14.91 4.99 -3.15
CA LEU A 85 -15.62 6.12 -2.56
C LEU A 85 -16.31 5.76 -1.23
N ARG A 86 -16.75 4.51 -1.08
CA ARG A 86 -17.42 4.02 0.14
C ARG A 86 -16.45 3.59 1.23
N THR A 87 -15.16 3.56 0.94
CA THR A 87 -14.14 3.15 1.89
C THR A 87 -13.93 4.25 2.94
N ASP A 88 -14.11 3.87 4.19
CA ASP A 88 -13.80 4.70 5.36
C ASP A 88 -12.32 4.51 5.72
N TYR A 89 -11.48 5.44 5.24
CA TYR A 89 -10.04 5.39 5.49
C TYR A 89 -9.66 5.74 6.93
N ASP A 90 -10.57 6.23 7.77
CA ASP A 90 -10.27 6.69 9.14
C ASP A 90 -10.22 5.56 10.18
N LYS A 91 -10.62 4.33 9.80
CA LYS A 91 -10.58 3.14 10.68
C LYS A 91 -9.36 2.24 10.39
N PRO A 92 -8.62 1.78 11.42
CA PRO A 92 -7.35 1.04 11.23
C PRO A 92 -7.43 -0.49 11.00
N ILE A 93 -8.59 -1.11 10.71
CA ILE A 93 -8.73 -2.59 10.64
C ILE A 93 -8.78 -3.07 9.17
N ALA A 94 -8.01 -4.03 8.63
CA ALA A 94 -7.10 -5.10 9.12
C ALA A 94 -7.68 -6.25 10.00
N ARG A 95 -8.14 -7.37 9.41
CA ARG A 95 -8.74 -8.52 10.17
C ARG A 95 -7.71 -9.44 10.88
N GLN A 96 -8.13 -10.02 12.02
CA GLN A 96 -7.35 -10.79 13.01
C GLN A 96 -7.02 -12.25 12.59
N ARG A 97 -5.82 -12.78 12.93
CA ARG A 97 -5.46 -14.20 12.80
C ARG A 97 -6.00 -15.04 13.96
N ALA A 98 -6.43 -16.28 13.69
CA ALA A 98 -6.97 -17.20 14.69
C ALA A 98 -5.94 -17.76 15.70
N THR A 99 -4.64 -17.67 15.41
CA THR A 99 -3.55 -18.06 16.32
C THR A 99 -2.33 -17.19 16.06
N ALA A 100 -1.58 -16.88 17.13
CA ALA A 100 -0.38 -16.06 17.03
C ALA A 100 0.75 -16.83 16.31
N PRO A 101 1.52 -16.18 15.42
CA PRO A 101 2.72 -16.78 14.87
C PRO A 101 3.78 -16.99 15.97
N PRO A 102 4.66 -18.01 15.84
CA PRO A 102 5.72 -18.26 16.80
C PRO A 102 6.69 -17.07 16.88
N PRO A 103 7.31 -16.83 18.04
CA PRO A 103 8.11 -15.63 18.26
C PRO A 103 9.35 -15.60 17.35
N GLU A 104 9.59 -14.44 16.74
CA GLU A 104 10.77 -14.17 15.92
C GLU A 104 11.90 -13.50 16.74
N PRO A 105 13.15 -13.52 16.22
CA PRO A 105 14.30 -12.93 16.91
C PRO A 105 14.14 -11.43 17.16
N ALA A 106 14.63 -10.98 18.33
CA ALA A 106 14.51 -9.60 18.76
C ALA A 106 15.32 -8.60 17.91
N LEU A 107 14.76 -7.42 17.69
CA LEU A 107 15.38 -6.30 16.98
C LEU A 107 16.15 -5.35 17.95
N PRO A 108 16.71 -4.22 17.48
CA PRO A 108 18.10 -4.01 17.09
C PRO A 108 18.79 -3.02 18.07
N ARG A 109 20.02 -2.54 17.81
CA ARG A 109 20.48 -1.30 18.48
C ARG A 109 20.97 -0.27 17.48
N LYS A 110 20.34 0.91 17.50
CA LYS A 110 20.74 2.09 16.71
C LYS A 110 21.89 2.83 17.41
N GLY A 111 22.93 3.17 16.64
CA GLY A 111 24.06 4.03 17.05
C GLY A 111 25.35 3.70 16.29
N GLY A 112 25.74 4.55 15.34
CA GLY A 112 27.00 4.43 14.59
C GLY A 112 28.21 5.09 15.28
N LEU A 113 29.38 4.98 14.61
CA LEU A 113 30.61 5.82 14.66
C LEU A 113 32.00 5.23 15.07
N PHE A 114 32.16 4.02 15.62
CA PHE A 114 33.50 3.54 16.09
C PHE A 114 34.26 2.55 15.19
N ARG A 115 33.89 2.36 13.93
CA ARG A 115 34.58 1.40 13.03
C ARG A 115 35.74 2.00 12.23
N ARG A 116 36.47 2.96 12.82
CA ARG A 116 37.73 3.50 12.31
C ARG A 116 38.68 3.59 13.51
N PHE A 117 39.48 2.55 13.82
CA PHE A 117 40.88 2.75 14.25
C PHE A 117 41.82 1.54 14.44
N MET A 118 41.42 0.29 14.67
CA MET A 118 42.40 -0.73 15.14
C MET A 118 42.43 -1.98 14.27
N ASP A 119 43.64 -2.43 13.94
CA ASP A 119 44.02 -3.73 13.33
C ASP A 119 44.28 -3.76 11.83
N GLY A 120 44.98 -2.75 11.34
CA GLY A 120 46.04 -3.01 10.37
C GLY A 120 47.18 -3.84 10.99
N PHE A 121 48.03 -4.38 10.10
CA PHE A 121 49.35 -5.02 10.28
C PHE A 121 49.43 -6.57 10.21
N ARG A 122 49.78 -7.02 8.98
CA ARG A 122 50.84 -7.97 8.55
C ARG A 122 51.49 -8.94 9.56
N TYR A 123 52.00 -10.03 8.95
CA TYR A 123 52.92 -11.10 9.43
C TYR A 123 52.19 -12.31 10.05
N HIS A 124 52.43 -13.56 9.66
CA HIS A 124 53.59 -14.21 9.02
C HIS A 124 53.17 -15.18 7.90
#